data_AF-A0A7U2FAI9-F1
#
_entry.id   AF-A0A7U2FAI9-F1
#
_cell.length_a   1.000
_cell.length_b   1.000
_cell.length_c   1.000
_cell.angle_alpha   90.00
_cell.angle_beta   90.00
_cell.angle_gamma   90.00
#
_symmetry.space_group_name_H-M   'P 1'
#
loop_
_entity.id
_entity.type
_entity.pdbx_description
1 polymer ?
#
loop_
_entity_poly.entity_id
_entity_poly.type
_entity_poly.pdbx_seq_one_letter_code
_entity_poly.pdbx_strand_id
1 'polypeptide(L)'
;MERTRRWTVAAASPATPRKRISKRNPSVSTTGLGKVAERLIESLGGVRRRDGSGNVRKALASPFLEALFRLPNELHLHILRELCVADILSLRQTSRLLNDLITSNAPLLVRHWVQSRLGDLHLRLYPMPSRTAADFGFLLAMRRRHIASIRLTRQLADHLVGDPLDSTCPRQRQLWTSVYERMMPLVFGVGFFLDEHRRLLLERDLGRIRPRSHIGYNVCTTGSITEQEMAIMKKLDAPLRLQYFYMYCFIVQVLMRKLRPPRRTGPVEKFLRGWLSQPACPEDVAFFVVLGGIGQIAKLLARPSYGERRRYLHAFRSHMSPHTSKCWRRHWRDIGVVSPALLDDLPCTKIGITRLDQIWRPLIAQMMQPGSREFTEQERRCYEELAVSNKFVNEIMGYDILQGRPADGGDLEDE
;
A
#
# COMPACT_ATOMS: atom_id res chain seq x y z
N MET A 1 4.68 9.63 -46.20
CA MET A 1 3.61 10.22 -47.02
C MET A 1 2.30 9.92 -46.31
N GLU A 2 1.78 10.86 -45.51
CA GLU A 2 0.70 11.80 -45.90
C GLU A 2 -0.50 11.05 -46.54
N ARG A 3 -1.78 11.22 -46.15
CA ARG A 3 -2.46 12.21 -45.32
C ARG A 3 -3.93 11.76 -45.16
N THR A 4 -4.53 12.15 -44.04
CA THR A 4 -5.94 12.61 -43.88
C THR A 4 -7.14 11.73 -44.23
N ARG A 5 -8.03 11.56 -43.25
CA ARG A 5 -9.45 11.92 -43.43
C ARG A 5 -9.93 12.79 -42.26
N ARG A 6 -10.30 14.02 -42.62
CA ARG A 6 -11.08 15.00 -41.85
C ARG A 6 -12.54 14.56 -41.78
N TRP A 7 -13.23 14.98 -40.73
CA TRP A 7 -14.63 15.34 -40.79
C TRP A 7 -14.78 16.79 -40.32
N THR A 8 -15.35 17.63 -41.17
CA THR A 8 -15.83 19.01 -40.89
C THR A 8 -16.97 19.30 -41.86
N VAL A 9 -18.11 19.76 -41.36
CA VAL A 9 -19.05 20.76 -41.93
C VAL A 9 -19.92 21.25 -40.74
N ALA A 10 -19.76 22.47 -40.19
CA ALA A 10 -20.27 23.82 -40.57
C ALA A 10 -21.62 24.17 -39.85
N ALA A 11 -21.66 25.16 -38.93
CA ALA A 11 -21.93 26.61 -39.08
C ALA A 11 -23.46 26.94 -39.05
N ALA A 12 -24.00 27.90 -38.28
CA ALA A 12 -23.73 29.34 -38.29
C ALA A 12 -24.25 30.12 -37.04
N SER A 13 -23.89 31.41 -36.97
CA SER A 13 -23.97 32.45 -35.91
C SER A 13 -25.14 33.47 -36.12
N PRO A 14 -25.46 34.44 -35.22
CA PRO A 14 -24.73 35.74 -34.99
C PRO A 14 -24.64 36.20 -33.49
N ALA A 15 -23.51 36.72 -32.95
CA ALA A 15 -22.91 38.09 -32.95
C ALA A 15 -23.81 39.17 -32.27
N THR A 16 -23.46 40.00 -31.24
CA THR A 16 -22.22 40.63 -30.65
C THR A 16 -22.56 41.21 -29.22
N PRO A 17 -21.71 41.97 -28.45
CA PRO A 17 -20.28 42.31 -28.56
C PRO A 17 -19.40 42.03 -27.30
N ARG A 18 -18.09 42.18 -27.55
CA ARG A 18 -16.88 41.93 -26.75
C ARG A 18 -16.71 42.78 -25.48
N LYS A 19 -16.26 42.14 -24.39
CA LYS A 19 -15.26 42.73 -23.45
C LYS A 19 -13.96 41.90 -23.50
N ARG A 20 -12.87 42.56 -23.90
CA ARG A 20 -11.50 42.02 -23.93
C ARG A 20 -11.05 41.74 -22.49
N ILE A 21 -10.69 40.50 -22.19
CA ILE A 21 -9.84 40.15 -21.03
C ILE A 21 -8.62 39.42 -21.60
N SER A 22 -7.45 40.04 -21.45
CA SER A 22 -6.19 39.50 -21.91
C SER A 22 -5.85 38.21 -21.15
N LYS A 23 -5.72 37.10 -21.88
CA LYS A 23 -5.12 35.86 -21.35
C LYS A 23 -3.63 36.10 -21.13
N ARG A 24 -3.21 36.19 -19.87
CA ARG A 24 -1.80 36.08 -19.47
C ARG A 24 -1.57 34.61 -19.10
N ASN A 25 -0.83 33.89 -19.94
CA ASN A 25 -0.33 32.55 -19.60
C ASN A 25 0.59 32.69 -18.36
N PRO A 26 0.44 31.88 -17.31
CA PRO A 26 1.44 31.86 -16.25
C PRO A 26 2.65 31.10 -16.78
N SER A 27 3.68 31.85 -17.18
CA SER A 27 5.02 31.32 -17.38
C SER A 27 5.49 30.67 -16.08
N VAL A 28 5.91 29.41 -16.17
CA VAL A 28 6.62 28.69 -15.11
C VAL A 28 7.76 29.58 -14.62
N SER A 29 7.66 30.03 -13.38
CA SER A 29 8.58 31.00 -12.81
C SER A 29 9.92 30.35 -12.49
N THR A 30 10.90 30.55 -13.37
CA THR A 30 12.33 30.23 -13.22
C THR A 30 13.00 31.01 -12.07
N THR A 31 12.29 31.95 -11.46
CA THR A 31 12.79 32.89 -10.43
C THR A 31 13.00 32.26 -9.05
N GLY A 32 12.43 31.09 -8.76
CA GLY A 32 12.68 30.36 -7.51
C GLY A 32 13.95 29.53 -7.53
N LEU A 33 14.33 29.01 -8.71
CA LEU A 33 15.45 28.08 -8.90
C LEU A 33 16.79 28.80 -9.03
N GLY A 34 16.82 29.97 -9.68
CA GLY A 34 18.00 30.84 -9.72
C GLY A 34 18.44 31.29 -8.33
N LYS A 35 17.48 31.60 -7.44
CA LYS A 35 17.76 31.98 -6.04
C LYS A 35 18.38 30.86 -5.20
N VAL A 36 18.18 29.58 -5.56
CA VAL A 36 18.80 28.45 -4.85
C VAL A 36 20.23 28.25 -5.31
N ALA A 37 20.49 28.33 -6.62
CA ALA A 37 21.85 28.34 -7.15
C ALA A 37 22.64 29.54 -6.62
N GLU A 38 22.04 30.73 -6.58
CA GLU A 38 22.61 31.94 -5.97
C GLU A 38 22.83 31.77 -4.46
N ARG A 39 21.86 31.26 -3.69
CA ARG A 39 22.07 30.97 -2.25
C ARG A 39 23.12 29.89 -2.00
N LEU A 40 23.27 28.91 -2.89
CA LEU A 40 24.32 27.88 -2.81
C LEU A 40 25.69 28.50 -3.08
N ILE A 41 25.80 29.34 -4.12
CA ILE A 41 27.02 30.10 -4.45
C ILE A 41 27.33 31.11 -3.34
N GLU A 42 26.35 31.78 -2.75
CA GLU A 42 26.48 32.70 -1.61
C GLU A 42 26.81 31.97 -0.30
N SER A 43 26.29 30.75 -0.07
CA SER A 43 26.66 29.94 1.10
C SER A 43 28.10 29.43 1.01
N LEU A 44 28.60 29.22 -0.21
CA LEU A 44 30.00 28.91 -0.50
C LEU A 44 30.87 30.19 -0.51
N GLY A 45 30.31 31.35 -0.88
CA GLY A 45 30.98 32.64 -0.96
C GLY A 45 30.95 33.47 0.34
N GLY A 46 30.11 33.11 1.31
CA GLY A 46 29.85 33.86 2.55
C GLY A 46 30.95 33.81 3.59
N VAL A 47 32.02 33.02 3.38
CA VAL A 47 33.23 33.04 4.23
C VAL A 47 34.25 34.04 3.70
N ARG A 48 33.81 35.27 3.40
CA ARG A 48 34.72 36.34 2.99
C ARG A 48 34.28 37.70 3.49
N ARG A 49 34.56 37.96 4.78
CA ARG A 49 35.24 39.16 5.29
C ARG A 49 35.24 39.17 6.83
N ARG A 50 36.21 38.48 7.42
CA ARG A 50 36.93 39.00 8.60
C ARG A 50 38.25 38.27 8.76
N ASP A 51 39.26 39.05 9.10
CA ASP A 51 40.69 38.75 9.03
C ASP A 51 41.15 37.52 9.82
N GLY A 52 42.28 36.97 9.37
CA GLY A 52 43.23 36.28 10.24
C GLY A 52 43.24 34.76 10.15
N SER A 53 44.40 34.23 9.73
CA SER A 53 44.87 32.87 10.02
C SER A 53 44.26 31.72 9.19
N GLY A 54 44.88 31.46 8.04
CA GLY A 54 45.49 30.19 7.58
C GLY A 54 44.84 28.81 7.76
N ASN A 55 43.88 28.59 8.66
CA ASN A 55 43.38 27.26 9.02
C ASN A 55 41.87 27.04 8.76
N VAL A 56 41.13 28.06 8.29
CA VAL A 56 39.68 27.95 8.03
C VAL A 56 39.36 27.36 6.64
N ARG A 57 40.34 27.29 5.71
CA ARG A 57 40.16 26.67 4.38
C ARG A 57 39.97 25.15 4.40
N LYS A 58 40.21 24.48 5.53
CA LYS A 58 40.14 23.01 5.64
C LYS A 58 38.74 22.48 5.97
N ALA A 59 37.78 23.35 6.31
CA ALA A 59 36.45 22.91 6.78
C ALA A 59 35.38 22.83 5.68
N LEU A 60 35.70 23.18 4.43
CA LEU A 60 34.76 23.15 3.31
C LEU A 60 35.36 22.43 2.10
N ALA A 61 34.59 21.45 1.63
CA ALA A 61 34.57 20.86 0.30
C ALA A 61 35.76 19.96 -0.10
N SER A 62 35.47 18.66 -0.16
CA SER A 62 36.11 17.81 -1.17
C SER A 62 36.09 18.54 -2.52
N PRO A 63 37.21 18.60 -3.27
CA PRO A 63 37.26 19.28 -4.57
C PRO A 63 36.23 18.72 -5.55
N PHE A 64 35.85 17.45 -5.36
CA PHE A 64 34.74 16.83 -6.07
C PHE A 64 33.39 17.48 -5.76
N LEU A 65 33.06 17.74 -4.49
CA LEU A 65 31.79 18.37 -4.13
C LEU A 65 31.72 19.81 -4.64
N GLU A 66 32.84 20.54 -4.59
CA GLU A 66 32.90 21.88 -5.16
C GLU A 66 32.67 21.86 -6.68
N ALA A 67 33.32 20.95 -7.40
CA ALA A 67 33.09 20.76 -8.83
C ALA A 67 31.63 20.34 -9.12
N LEU A 68 31.08 19.43 -8.32
CA LEU A 68 29.70 18.96 -8.45
C LEU A 68 28.72 20.11 -8.32
N PHE A 69 28.83 20.95 -7.28
CA PHE A 69 27.89 22.06 -7.05
C PHE A 69 28.00 23.19 -8.08
N ARG A 70 29.12 23.30 -8.80
CA ARG A 70 29.29 24.27 -9.89
C ARG A 70 28.62 23.86 -11.20
N LEU A 71 28.18 22.61 -11.33
CA LEU A 71 27.49 22.15 -12.52
C LEU A 71 26.12 22.84 -12.69
N PRO A 72 25.62 23.00 -13.92
CA PRO A 72 24.23 23.39 -14.17
C PRO A 72 23.23 22.40 -13.58
N ASN A 73 22.05 22.90 -13.22
CA ASN A 73 20.95 22.10 -12.63
C ASN A 73 20.54 20.91 -13.51
N GLU A 74 20.65 21.04 -14.83
CA GLU A 74 20.34 19.99 -15.79
C GLU A 74 21.27 18.79 -15.63
N LEU A 75 22.56 19.04 -15.37
CA LEU A 75 23.54 17.98 -15.13
C LEU A 75 23.34 17.35 -13.74
N HIS A 76 23.00 18.14 -12.73
CA HIS A 76 22.60 17.59 -11.43
C HIS A 76 21.40 16.66 -11.57
N LEU A 77 20.37 17.07 -12.28
CA LEU A 77 19.19 16.26 -12.54
C LEU A 77 19.53 14.97 -13.29
N HIS A 78 20.43 15.03 -14.27
CA HIS A 78 20.84 13.85 -15.01
C HIS A 78 21.57 12.85 -14.11
N ILE A 79 22.56 13.31 -13.33
CA ILE A 79 23.28 12.48 -12.36
C ILE A 79 22.31 11.85 -11.34
N LEU A 80 21.39 12.66 -10.79
CA LEU A 80 20.45 12.19 -9.77
C LEU A 80 19.41 11.20 -10.31
N ARG A 81 19.07 11.23 -11.61
CA ARG A 81 18.11 10.28 -12.20
C ARG A 81 18.64 8.87 -12.29
N GLU A 82 19.95 8.72 -12.47
CA GLU A 82 20.62 7.41 -12.57
C GLU A 82 20.73 6.70 -11.22
N LEU A 83 20.64 7.44 -10.12
CA LEU A 83 20.69 6.87 -8.78
C LEU A 83 19.38 6.19 -8.39
N CYS A 84 19.47 5.15 -7.56
CA CYS A 84 18.27 4.51 -7.04
C CYS A 84 17.64 5.37 -5.92
N VAL A 85 16.35 5.13 -5.64
CA VAL A 85 15.62 5.87 -4.59
C VAL A 85 16.31 5.73 -3.23
N ALA A 86 16.95 4.59 -2.92
CA ALA A 86 17.67 4.42 -1.67
C ALA A 86 18.90 5.34 -1.59
N ASP A 87 19.70 5.41 -2.64
CA ASP A 87 20.92 6.23 -2.68
C ASP A 87 20.60 7.71 -2.52
N ILE A 88 19.51 8.18 -3.11
CA ILE A 88 19.12 9.59 -3.04
C ILE A 88 18.61 9.97 -1.66
N LEU A 89 17.88 9.06 -1.01
CA LEU A 89 17.47 9.26 0.38
C LEU A 89 18.69 9.25 1.33
N SER A 90 19.72 8.46 1.02
CA SER A 90 20.98 8.47 1.75
C SER A 90 21.76 9.77 1.49
N LEU A 91 21.89 10.21 0.24
CA LEU A 91 22.54 11.49 -0.13
C LEU A 91 21.87 12.69 0.52
N ARG A 92 20.55 12.64 0.69
CA ARG A 92 19.80 13.67 1.42
C ARG A 92 20.24 13.80 2.88
N GLN A 93 20.77 12.74 3.48
CA GLN A 93 21.19 12.71 4.88
C GLN A 93 22.68 13.08 5.08
N THR A 94 23.47 13.14 4.00
CA THR A 94 24.92 13.37 4.13
C THR A 94 25.30 14.84 4.29
N SER A 95 24.56 15.76 3.66
CA SER A 95 24.83 17.21 3.74
C SER A 95 23.58 18.05 3.53
N ARG A 96 23.52 19.24 4.16
CA ARG A 96 22.44 20.21 3.96
C ARG A 96 22.34 20.69 2.50
N LEU A 97 23.50 20.90 1.85
CA LEU A 97 23.53 21.35 0.45
C LEU A 97 22.98 20.29 -0.51
N LEU A 98 23.31 19.01 -0.28
CA LEU A 98 22.75 17.90 -1.06
C LEU A 98 21.26 17.71 -0.77
N ASN A 99 20.84 17.89 0.47
CA ASN A 99 19.42 17.88 0.82
C ASN A 99 18.64 18.97 0.07
N ASP A 100 19.16 20.19 0.00
CA ASP A 100 18.50 21.31 -0.67
C ASP A 100 18.46 21.10 -2.19
N LEU A 101 19.55 20.60 -2.79
CA LEU A 101 19.63 20.26 -4.21
C LEU A 101 18.63 19.14 -4.56
N ILE A 102 18.53 18.09 -3.75
CA ILE A 102 17.58 16.98 -3.97
C ILE A 102 16.13 17.43 -3.74
N THR A 103 15.87 18.22 -2.70
CA THR A 103 14.52 18.67 -2.34
C THR A 103 13.97 19.67 -3.37
N SER A 104 14.81 20.58 -3.87
CA SER A 104 14.42 21.52 -4.94
C SER A 104 14.07 20.83 -6.27
N ASN A 105 14.71 19.69 -6.54
CA ASN A 105 14.47 18.88 -7.73
C ASN A 105 13.47 17.74 -7.52
N ALA A 106 12.89 17.60 -6.33
CA ALA A 106 12.06 16.47 -5.94
C ALA A 106 10.92 16.17 -6.94
N PRO A 107 10.13 17.15 -7.43
CA PRO A 107 9.02 16.85 -8.33
C PRO A 107 9.45 16.25 -9.67
N LEU A 108 10.60 16.68 -10.20
CA LEU A 108 11.14 16.19 -11.47
C LEU A 108 11.71 14.79 -11.33
N LEU A 109 12.41 14.53 -10.21
CA LEU A 109 12.97 13.23 -9.88
C LEU A 109 11.87 12.20 -9.61
N VAL A 110 10.88 12.57 -8.79
CA VAL A 110 9.70 11.74 -8.50
C VAL A 110 8.97 11.39 -9.78
N ARG A 111 8.70 12.36 -10.65
CA ARG A 111 8.05 12.10 -11.94
C ARG A 111 8.83 11.09 -12.78
N HIS A 112 10.14 11.26 -12.86
CA HIS A 112 10.98 10.37 -13.66
C HIS A 112 10.88 8.92 -13.15
N TRP A 113 11.02 8.66 -11.86
CA TRP A 113 10.90 7.27 -11.35
C TRP A 113 9.49 6.72 -11.42
N VAL A 114 8.46 7.56 -11.24
CA VAL A 114 7.08 7.14 -11.42
C VAL A 114 6.87 6.66 -12.86
N GLN A 115 7.42 7.36 -13.85
CA GLN A 115 7.32 6.98 -15.26
C GLN A 115 8.21 5.80 -15.65
N SER A 116 9.40 5.66 -15.05
CA SER A 116 10.37 4.62 -15.45
C SER A 116 10.31 3.34 -14.63
N ARG A 117 9.73 3.36 -13.41
CA ARG A 117 9.78 2.22 -12.47
C ARG A 117 8.42 1.71 -11.98
N LEU A 118 7.35 2.50 -12.04
CA LEU A 118 6.02 2.05 -11.61
C LEU A 118 5.23 1.50 -12.80
N GLY A 119 4.71 0.28 -12.67
CA GLY A 119 3.83 -0.33 -13.68
C GLY A 119 2.41 0.25 -13.66
N ASP A 120 1.65 -0.02 -14.72
CA ASP A 120 0.32 0.57 -14.97
C ASP A 120 -0.68 0.41 -13.83
N LEU A 121 -0.73 -0.78 -13.21
CA LEU A 121 -1.62 -1.05 -12.07
C LEU A 121 -1.35 -0.09 -10.89
N HIS A 122 -0.08 0.22 -10.62
CA HIS A 122 0.30 1.12 -9.54
C HIS A 122 -0.24 2.53 -9.79
N LEU A 123 -0.11 3.02 -11.03
CA LEU A 123 -0.52 4.37 -11.42
C LEU A 123 -2.04 4.50 -11.53
N ARG A 124 -2.73 3.42 -11.89
CA ARG A 124 -4.20 3.37 -11.94
C ARG A 124 -4.81 3.46 -10.55
N LEU A 125 -4.29 2.69 -9.60
CA LEU A 125 -4.82 2.66 -8.22
C LEU A 125 -4.33 3.85 -7.38
N TYR A 126 -3.09 4.30 -7.60
CA TYR A 126 -2.49 5.43 -6.90
C TYR A 126 -2.02 6.49 -7.90
N PRO A 127 -2.92 7.36 -8.38
CA PRO A 127 -2.55 8.38 -9.34
C PRO A 127 -1.52 9.34 -8.75
N MET A 128 -0.59 9.77 -9.60
CA MET A 128 0.45 10.70 -9.22
C MET A 128 -0.16 12.05 -8.77
N PRO A 129 0.33 12.65 -7.66
CA PRO A 129 -0.04 14.00 -7.28
C PRO A 129 0.24 15.01 -8.40
N SER A 130 -0.40 16.19 -8.35
CA SER A 130 -0.20 17.24 -9.34
C SER A 130 1.28 17.58 -9.54
N ARG A 131 1.65 18.10 -10.73
CA ARG A 131 3.05 18.28 -11.17
C ARG A 131 3.93 19.07 -10.19
N THR A 132 3.34 19.91 -9.35
CA THR A 132 4.02 20.74 -8.35
C THR A 132 3.99 20.15 -6.94
N ALA A 133 3.12 19.18 -6.66
CA ALA A 133 2.92 18.56 -5.35
C ALA A 133 3.57 17.16 -5.23
N ALA A 134 4.24 16.68 -6.26
CA ALA A 134 4.92 15.39 -6.26
C ALA A 134 6.15 15.42 -5.34
N ASP A 135 6.04 14.79 -4.18
CA ASP A 135 7.10 14.68 -3.18
C ASP A 135 7.59 13.24 -3.02
N PHE A 136 8.79 13.07 -2.46
CA PHE A 136 9.36 11.79 -2.07
C PHE A 136 8.44 10.98 -1.14
N GLY A 137 7.55 11.65 -0.39
CA GLY A 137 6.52 10.99 0.41
C GLY A 137 5.66 10.02 -0.41
N PHE A 138 5.28 10.38 -1.63
CA PHE A 138 4.51 9.52 -2.54
C PHE A 138 5.29 8.26 -2.93
N LEU A 139 6.55 8.43 -3.39
CA LEU A 139 7.42 7.31 -3.76
C LEU A 139 7.66 6.35 -2.60
N LEU A 140 7.92 6.90 -1.42
CA LEU A 140 8.13 6.11 -0.20
C LEU A 140 6.87 5.31 0.15
N ALA A 141 5.70 5.92 0.05
CA ALA A 141 4.43 5.24 0.28
C ALA A 141 4.22 4.11 -0.74
N MET A 142 4.45 4.38 -2.02
CA MET A 142 4.35 3.37 -3.08
C MET A 142 5.34 2.22 -2.91
N ARG A 143 6.60 2.54 -2.57
CA ARG A 143 7.62 1.53 -2.26
C ARG A 143 7.21 0.66 -1.08
N ARG A 144 6.68 1.24 0.01
CA ARG A 144 6.19 0.49 1.17
C ARG A 144 5.06 -0.47 0.78
N ARG A 145 4.10 -0.02 -0.02
CA ARG A 145 3.00 -0.86 -0.51
C ARG A 145 3.50 -2.00 -1.38
N HIS A 146 4.40 -1.70 -2.31
CA HIS A 146 4.97 -2.71 -3.20
C HIS A 146 5.77 -3.77 -2.42
N ILE A 147 6.62 -3.36 -1.46
CA ILE A 147 7.33 -4.28 -0.57
C ILE A 147 6.36 -5.13 0.27
N ALA A 148 5.28 -4.53 0.78
CA ALA A 148 4.25 -5.26 1.52
C ALA A 148 3.58 -6.33 0.66
N SER A 149 3.22 -6.01 -0.58
CA SER A 149 2.65 -6.96 -1.54
C SER A 149 3.64 -8.08 -1.87
N ILE A 150 4.90 -7.76 -2.20
CA ILE A 150 5.95 -8.78 -2.46
C ILE A 150 6.05 -9.76 -1.29
N ARG A 151 6.15 -9.22 -0.07
CA ARG A 151 6.30 -10.05 1.14
C ARG A 151 5.08 -10.91 1.41
N LEU A 152 3.88 -10.36 1.25
CA LEU A 152 2.65 -11.12 1.44
C LEU A 152 2.51 -12.20 0.38
N THR A 153 2.67 -11.86 -0.91
CA THR A 153 2.60 -12.81 -2.02
C THR A 153 3.58 -13.97 -1.83
N ARG A 154 4.81 -13.69 -1.40
CA ARG A 154 5.79 -14.73 -1.07
C ARG A 154 5.26 -15.68 0.01
N GLN A 155 4.81 -15.15 1.15
CA GLN A 155 4.26 -15.98 2.24
C GLN A 155 3.06 -16.82 1.82
N LEU A 156 2.25 -16.31 0.90
CA LEU A 156 1.09 -17.00 0.35
C LEU A 156 1.50 -18.10 -0.64
N ALA A 157 2.43 -17.81 -1.55
CA ALA A 157 2.97 -18.78 -2.51
C ALA A 157 3.70 -19.92 -1.80
N ASP A 158 4.53 -19.60 -0.80
CA ASP A 158 5.21 -20.58 0.06
C ASP A 158 4.20 -21.46 0.81
N HIS A 159 3.03 -20.91 1.19
CA HIS A 159 1.98 -21.70 1.83
C HIS A 159 1.28 -22.67 0.86
N LEU A 160 1.16 -22.31 -0.42
CA LEU A 160 0.49 -23.13 -1.44
C LEU A 160 1.40 -24.20 -2.02
N VAL A 161 2.61 -23.82 -2.43
CA VAL A 161 3.51 -24.66 -3.24
C VAL A 161 4.68 -25.21 -2.40
N GLY A 162 4.90 -24.68 -1.19
CA GLY A 162 6.10 -24.92 -0.40
C GLY A 162 7.24 -23.97 -0.77
N ASP A 163 8.32 -23.95 0.02
CA ASP A 163 9.48 -23.09 -0.22
C ASP A 163 10.27 -23.62 -1.45
N PRO A 164 10.48 -22.81 -2.50
CA PRO A 164 11.24 -23.24 -3.67
C PRO A 164 12.73 -23.48 -3.37
N LEU A 165 13.27 -22.92 -2.27
CA LEU A 165 14.65 -23.14 -1.83
C LEU A 165 14.85 -24.53 -1.25
N ASP A 166 13.83 -25.07 -0.57
CA ASP A 166 13.84 -26.43 -0.03
C ASP A 166 13.58 -27.48 -1.12
N SER A 167 13.16 -27.05 -2.31
CA SER A 167 12.84 -27.94 -3.43
C SER A 167 14.03 -28.17 -4.36
N THR A 168 14.38 -29.45 -4.55
CA THR A 168 15.32 -29.93 -5.57
C THR A 168 14.68 -29.98 -6.97
N CYS A 169 13.35 -29.89 -7.08
CA CYS A 169 12.63 -30.12 -8.33
C CYS A 169 12.44 -28.82 -9.15
N PRO A 170 12.92 -28.75 -10.41
CA PRO A 170 12.77 -27.55 -11.25
C PRO A 170 11.31 -27.21 -11.57
N ARG A 171 10.44 -28.23 -11.69
CA ARG A 171 9.01 -28.03 -11.94
C ARG A 171 8.31 -27.29 -10.80
N GLN A 172 8.66 -27.59 -9.54
CA GLN A 172 8.09 -26.91 -8.38
C GLN A 172 8.51 -25.44 -8.33
N ARG A 173 9.77 -25.13 -8.69
CA ARG A 173 10.24 -23.73 -8.79
C ARG A 173 9.47 -22.96 -9.86
N GLN A 174 9.24 -23.56 -11.02
CA GLN A 174 8.46 -22.93 -12.09
C GLN A 174 7.00 -22.70 -11.68
N LEU A 175 6.38 -23.67 -11.01
CA LEU A 175 5.03 -23.53 -10.46
C LEU A 175 4.97 -22.40 -9.43
N TRP A 176 5.95 -22.33 -8.51
CA TRP A 176 6.03 -21.25 -7.53
C TRP A 176 6.13 -19.88 -8.20
N THR A 177 6.98 -19.72 -9.22
CA THR A 177 7.12 -18.46 -9.97
C THR A 177 5.81 -18.06 -10.65
N SER A 178 5.15 -19.01 -11.33
CA SER A 178 3.87 -18.77 -11.99
C SER A 178 2.77 -18.35 -11.01
N VAL A 179 2.68 -19.03 -9.85
CA VAL A 179 1.74 -18.68 -8.78
C VAL A 179 2.05 -17.29 -8.22
N TYR A 180 3.32 -17.02 -7.92
CA TYR A 180 3.76 -15.73 -7.39
C TYR A 180 3.42 -14.57 -8.34
N GLU A 181 3.73 -14.71 -9.63
CA GLU A 181 3.45 -13.68 -10.65
C GLU A 181 1.96 -13.41 -10.81
N ARG A 182 1.11 -14.45 -10.77
CA ARG A 182 -0.35 -14.31 -10.86
C ARG A 182 -0.96 -13.69 -9.60
N MET A 183 -0.45 -14.05 -8.43
CA MET A 183 -0.98 -13.55 -7.16
C MET A 183 -0.57 -12.11 -6.86
N MET A 184 0.61 -11.69 -7.30
CA MET A 184 1.16 -10.37 -6.99
C MET A 184 0.22 -9.19 -7.32
N PRO A 185 -0.36 -9.06 -8.53
CA PRO A 185 -1.31 -7.99 -8.83
C PRO A 185 -2.61 -8.09 -8.02
N LEU A 186 -3.06 -9.31 -7.70
CA LEU A 186 -4.27 -9.55 -6.89
C LEU A 186 -4.05 -9.10 -5.45
N VAL A 187 -2.92 -9.48 -4.84
CA VAL A 187 -2.52 -9.06 -3.49
C VAL A 187 -2.35 -7.54 -3.42
N PHE A 188 -1.80 -6.91 -4.47
CA PHE A 188 -1.70 -5.46 -4.55
C PHE A 188 -3.08 -4.78 -4.59
N GLY A 189 -4.02 -5.30 -5.39
CA GLY A 189 -5.40 -4.80 -5.45
C GLY A 189 -6.16 -4.93 -4.13
N VAL A 190 -6.04 -6.09 -3.45
CA VAL A 190 -6.61 -6.27 -2.10
C VAL A 190 -5.97 -5.30 -1.11
N GLY A 191 -4.66 -5.09 -1.20
CA GLY A 191 -3.94 -4.11 -0.39
C GLY A 191 -4.47 -2.69 -0.57
N PHE A 192 -4.71 -2.27 -1.82
CA PHE A 192 -5.35 -0.99 -2.13
C PHE A 192 -6.74 -0.86 -1.52
N PHE A 193 -7.58 -1.88 -1.67
CA PHE A 193 -8.91 -1.86 -1.11
C PHE A 193 -8.87 -1.70 0.42
N LEU A 194 -8.03 -2.49 1.11
CA LEU A 194 -7.91 -2.41 2.57
C LEU A 194 -7.37 -1.05 3.03
N ASP A 195 -6.43 -0.45 2.30
CA ASP A 195 -5.90 0.89 2.59
C ASP A 195 -7.00 1.97 2.48
N GLU A 196 -7.79 1.95 1.40
CA GLU A 196 -8.89 2.90 1.21
C GLU A 196 -10.05 2.66 2.19
N HIS A 197 -10.41 1.41 2.44
CA HIS A 197 -11.43 1.03 3.43
C HIS A 197 -11.03 1.54 4.82
N ARG A 198 -9.78 1.31 5.23
CA ARG A 198 -9.23 1.84 6.48
C ARG A 198 -9.27 3.36 6.53
N ARG A 199 -8.90 4.06 5.45
CA ARG A 199 -8.98 5.52 5.37
C ARG A 199 -10.41 6.01 5.64
N LEU A 200 -11.40 5.42 4.98
CA LEU A 200 -12.81 5.78 5.15
C LEU A 200 -13.32 5.51 6.56
N LEU A 201 -12.96 4.38 7.17
CA LEU A 201 -13.33 4.07 8.56
C LEU A 201 -12.78 5.11 9.54
N LEU A 202 -11.51 5.48 9.37
CA LEU A 202 -10.87 6.49 10.21
C LEU A 202 -11.48 7.87 9.99
N GLU A 203 -11.82 8.24 8.75
CA GLU A 203 -12.54 9.50 8.46
C GLU A 203 -13.94 9.52 9.07
N ARG A 204 -14.67 8.40 9.05
CA ARG A 204 -16.00 8.27 9.67
C ARG A 204 -15.95 8.48 11.18
N ASP A 205 -14.99 7.84 11.85
CA ASP A 205 -14.95 7.77 13.31
C ASP A 205 -14.16 8.91 13.95
N LEU A 206 -13.08 9.38 13.30
CA LEU A 206 -12.23 10.46 13.80
C LEU A 206 -12.59 11.82 13.15
N GLY A 207 -13.14 11.85 11.93
CA GLY A 207 -13.38 13.09 11.19
C GLY A 207 -14.55 13.95 11.70
N ARG A 208 -15.30 13.49 12.70
CA ARG A 208 -16.40 14.26 13.32
C ARG A 208 -16.01 14.62 14.76
N ILE A 209 -15.82 15.92 15.02
CA ILE A 209 -15.65 16.47 16.37
C ILE A 209 -16.89 16.08 17.18
N ARG A 210 -16.76 15.12 18.10
CA ARG A 210 -17.87 14.70 18.98
C ARG A 210 -17.75 15.37 20.34
N PRO A 211 -18.87 15.79 20.96
CA PRO A 211 -18.88 16.25 22.33
C PRO A 211 -18.44 15.13 23.29
N ARG A 212 -17.61 15.51 24.25
CA ARG A 212 -17.01 14.67 25.29
C ARG A 212 -18.09 14.07 26.19
N SER A 213 -18.32 12.77 26.11
CA SER A 213 -19.23 12.10 27.06
C SER A 213 -18.69 10.79 27.64
N HIS A 214 -17.69 10.15 27.04
CA HIS A 214 -17.05 8.99 27.64
C HIS A 214 -15.54 8.98 27.36
N ILE A 215 -14.75 8.89 28.43
CA ILE A 215 -13.30 8.71 28.38
C ILE A 215 -13.05 7.21 28.13
N GLY A 216 -12.47 6.85 26.99
CA GLY A 216 -12.11 5.47 26.66
C GLY A 216 -11.91 5.20 25.17
N TYR A 217 -10.83 4.50 24.84
CA TYR A 217 -10.64 3.87 23.52
C TYR A 217 -11.42 2.56 23.48
N ASN A 218 -12.48 2.50 22.68
CA ASN A 218 -13.26 1.27 22.53
C ASN A 218 -13.37 0.85 21.05
N VAL A 219 -12.87 -0.35 20.76
CA VAL A 219 -13.03 -1.00 19.46
C VAL A 219 -14.35 -1.75 19.49
N CYS A 220 -15.33 -1.26 18.75
CA CYS A 220 -16.60 -1.95 18.58
C CYS A 220 -16.72 -2.52 17.17
N THR A 221 -17.57 -3.52 17.00
CA THR A 221 -17.88 -4.05 15.69
C THR A 221 -18.97 -3.20 15.04
N THR A 222 -18.73 -2.66 13.84
CA THR A 222 -19.72 -1.88 13.08
C THR A 222 -20.17 -2.59 11.81
N GLY A 223 -21.36 -2.22 11.32
CA GLY A 223 -21.86 -2.63 10.02
C GLY A 223 -21.02 -2.07 8.86
N SER A 224 -21.26 -2.60 7.66
CA SER A 224 -20.55 -2.24 6.43
C SER A 224 -20.78 -0.77 6.03
N ILE A 225 -19.79 -0.18 5.38
CA ILE A 225 -19.87 1.16 4.77
C ILE A 225 -20.01 1.01 3.26
N THR A 226 -21.05 0.27 2.87
CA THR A 226 -21.19 -0.39 1.56
C THR A 226 -21.22 0.60 0.40
N GLU A 227 -21.84 1.76 0.56
CA GLU A 227 -21.89 2.79 -0.50
C GLU A 227 -20.50 3.33 -0.83
N GLN A 228 -19.71 3.67 0.20
CA GLN A 228 -18.36 4.19 0.01
C GLN A 228 -17.39 3.08 -0.42
N GLU A 229 -17.57 1.86 0.08
CA GLU A 229 -16.81 0.67 -0.36
C GLU A 229 -17.06 0.34 -1.83
N MET A 230 -18.29 0.51 -2.33
CA MET A 230 -18.59 0.35 -3.75
C MET A 230 -17.81 1.35 -4.62
N ALA A 231 -17.62 2.58 -4.15
CA ALA A 231 -16.78 3.56 -4.85
C ALA A 231 -15.31 3.14 -4.91
N ILE A 232 -14.79 2.43 -3.89
CA ILE A 232 -13.45 1.82 -3.93
C ILE A 232 -13.43 0.69 -4.96
N MET A 233 -14.43 -0.20 -4.93
CA MET A 233 -14.53 -1.35 -5.84
C MET A 233 -14.54 -0.92 -7.31
N LYS A 234 -15.20 0.20 -7.63
CA LYS A 234 -15.24 0.76 -8.99
C LYS A 234 -13.87 1.25 -9.50
N LYS A 235 -12.92 1.55 -8.61
CA LYS A 235 -11.53 1.91 -8.97
C LYS A 235 -10.67 0.69 -9.30
N LEU A 236 -11.06 -0.49 -8.82
CA LEU A 236 -10.40 -1.75 -9.17
C LEU A 236 -10.78 -2.17 -10.59
N ASP A 237 -9.87 -2.91 -11.23
CA ASP A 237 -10.05 -3.43 -12.58
C ASP A 237 -11.29 -4.32 -12.66
N ALA A 238 -12.26 -3.93 -13.49
CA ALA A 238 -13.53 -4.62 -13.68
C ALA A 238 -13.39 -6.14 -13.90
N PRO A 239 -12.53 -6.64 -14.82
CA PRO A 239 -12.42 -8.08 -15.07
C PRO A 239 -11.73 -8.85 -13.92
N LEU A 240 -11.11 -8.15 -12.96
CA LEU A 240 -10.38 -8.75 -11.85
C LEU A 240 -11.11 -8.65 -10.50
N ARG A 241 -12.29 -8.02 -10.44
CA ARG A 241 -13.00 -7.74 -9.18
C ARG A 241 -13.33 -9.00 -8.40
N LEU A 242 -13.77 -10.04 -9.10
CA LEU A 242 -14.11 -11.31 -8.48
C LEU A 242 -12.84 -12.02 -7.95
N GLN A 243 -11.74 -11.95 -8.70
CA GLN A 243 -10.44 -12.49 -8.33
C GLN A 243 -9.84 -11.75 -7.13
N TYR A 244 -10.04 -10.44 -7.01
CA TYR A 244 -9.63 -9.70 -5.80
C TYR A 244 -10.41 -10.17 -4.56
N PHE A 245 -11.72 -10.40 -4.70
CA PHE A 245 -12.52 -10.96 -3.61
C PHE A 245 -12.02 -12.35 -3.19
N TYR A 246 -11.74 -13.22 -4.17
CA TYR A 246 -11.19 -14.55 -3.90
C TYR A 246 -9.82 -14.50 -3.25
N MET A 247 -8.94 -13.59 -3.70
CA MET A 247 -7.65 -13.36 -3.08
C MET A 247 -7.80 -12.87 -1.63
N TYR A 248 -8.74 -11.97 -1.36
CA TYR A 248 -9.03 -11.51 0.01
C TYR A 248 -9.45 -12.67 0.91
N CYS A 249 -10.39 -13.51 0.46
CA CYS A 249 -10.83 -14.68 1.21
C CYS A 249 -9.68 -15.67 1.44
N PHE A 250 -8.83 -15.90 0.43
CA PHE A 250 -7.65 -16.74 0.56
C PHE A 250 -6.68 -16.18 1.63
N ILE A 251 -6.37 -14.89 1.59
CA ILE A 251 -5.54 -14.21 2.61
C ILE A 251 -6.11 -14.43 4.02
N VAL A 252 -7.41 -14.19 4.20
CA VAL A 252 -8.09 -14.37 5.49
C VAL A 252 -8.03 -15.83 5.95
N GLN A 253 -8.23 -16.78 5.04
CA GLN A 253 -8.22 -18.20 5.38
C GLN A 253 -6.81 -18.66 5.82
N VAL A 254 -5.76 -18.27 5.08
CA VAL A 254 -4.37 -18.55 5.45
C VAL A 254 -4.05 -17.94 6.81
N LEU A 255 -4.45 -16.68 7.03
CA LEU A 255 -4.25 -15.98 8.29
C LEU A 255 -4.92 -16.72 9.46
N MET A 256 -6.21 -17.08 9.31
CA MET A 256 -6.96 -17.81 10.32
C MET A 256 -6.40 -19.20 10.58
N ARG A 257 -5.90 -19.90 9.55
CA ARG A 257 -5.27 -21.22 9.70
C ARG A 257 -3.95 -21.12 10.47
N LYS A 258 -3.12 -20.12 10.18
CA LYS A 258 -1.82 -19.90 10.87
C LYS A 258 -1.97 -19.34 12.29
N LEU A 259 -3.14 -18.76 12.61
CA LEU A 259 -3.51 -18.29 13.96
C LEU A 259 -4.36 -19.29 14.76
N ARG A 260 -4.55 -20.51 14.26
CA ARG A 260 -5.14 -21.61 15.04
C ARG A 260 -4.04 -22.44 15.70
N PRO A 261 -4.25 -22.91 16.94
CA PRO A 261 -3.32 -23.82 17.59
C PRO A 261 -3.20 -25.11 16.76
N PRO A 262 -2.00 -25.72 16.67
CA PRO A 262 -1.81 -26.99 15.98
C PRO A 262 -2.73 -28.09 16.56
N ARG A 263 -3.40 -28.83 15.66
CA ARG A 263 -4.39 -29.86 16.05
C ARG A 263 -3.78 -31.07 16.74
N ARG A 264 -2.52 -31.42 16.44
CA ARG A 264 -1.85 -32.67 16.88
C ARG A 264 -1.05 -32.55 18.18
N THR A 265 -1.07 -31.39 18.85
CA THR A 265 -0.27 -31.17 20.06
C THR A 265 -1.13 -31.46 21.29
N GLY A 266 -0.68 -32.39 22.14
CA GLY A 266 -1.38 -32.78 23.36
C GLY A 266 -1.53 -31.63 24.36
N PRO A 267 -2.49 -31.68 25.30
CA PRO A 267 -2.74 -30.61 26.28
C PRO A 267 -1.49 -30.26 27.12
N VAL A 268 -0.69 -31.28 27.47
CA VAL A 268 0.53 -31.13 28.27
C VAL A 268 1.62 -30.38 27.48
N GLU A 269 1.81 -30.73 26.21
CA GLU A 269 2.80 -30.04 25.36
C GLU A 269 2.36 -28.60 25.03
N LYS A 270 1.04 -28.34 24.92
CA LYS A 270 0.49 -26.98 24.81
C LYS A 270 0.79 -26.14 26.05
N PHE A 271 0.66 -26.72 27.24
CA PHE A 271 0.94 -26.06 28.52
C PHE A 271 2.44 -25.78 28.68
N LEU A 272 3.31 -26.77 28.44
CA LEU A 272 4.77 -26.62 28.53
C LEU A 272 5.33 -25.58 27.54
N ARG A 273 4.73 -25.47 26.34
CA ARG A 273 5.12 -24.44 25.35
C ARG A 273 4.46 -23.08 25.57
N GLY A 274 3.64 -22.93 26.61
CA GLY A 274 2.94 -21.68 26.93
C GLY A 274 1.97 -21.23 25.83
N TRP A 275 1.39 -22.18 25.07
CA TRP A 275 0.42 -21.85 24.04
C TRP A 275 -0.93 -21.55 24.67
N LEU A 276 -1.47 -20.36 24.38
CA LEU A 276 -2.87 -20.07 24.67
C LEU A 276 -3.72 -21.10 23.90
N SER A 277 -4.43 -21.95 24.64
CA SER A 277 -5.27 -23.02 24.11
C SER A 277 -6.38 -22.49 23.19
N GLN A 278 -6.76 -21.22 23.35
CA GLN A 278 -7.80 -20.57 22.59
C GLN A 278 -7.29 -19.98 21.26
N PRO A 279 -8.05 -20.17 20.15
CA PRO A 279 -7.76 -19.54 18.86
C PRO A 279 -7.79 -18.00 18.98
N ALA A 280 -7.22 -17.32 17.99
CA ALA A 280 -7.34 -15.86 17.93
C ALA A 280 -8.80 -15.42 17.82
N CYS A 281 -9.17 -14.38 18.59
CA CYS A 281 -10.50 -13.78 18.58
C CYS A 281 -10.77 -13.22 17.18
N PRO A 282 -11.91 -13.51 16.53
CA PRO A 282 -12.19 -13.01 15.19
C PRO A 282 -12.21 -11.48 15.12
N GLU A 283 -12.58 -10.80 16.19
CA GLU A 283 -12.53 -9.34 16.33
C GLU A 283 -11.09 -8.81 16.33
N ASP A 284 -10.17 -9.52 16.99
CA ASP A 284 -8.74 -9.16 16.98
C ASP A 284 -8.14 -9.32 15.59
N VAL A 285 -8.55 -10.37 14.86
CA VAL A 285 -8.12 -10.60 13.48
C VAL A 285 -8.72 -9.54 12.56
N ALA A 286 -10.00 -9.18 12.73
CA ALA A 286 -10.64 -8.09 12.00
C ALA A 286 -9.92 -6.76 12.24
N PHE A 287 -9.65 -6.42 13.51
CA PHE A 287 -8.88 -5.24 13.91
C PHE A 287 -7.51 -5.20 13.22
N PHE A 288 -6.82 -6.33 13.21
CA PHE A 288 -5.50 -6.47 12.62
C PHE A 288 -5.52 -6.36 11.08
N VAL A 289 -6.48 -6.99 10.41
CA VAL A 289 -6.62 -6.93 8.95
C VAL A 289 -6.98 -5.51 8.50
N VAL A 290 -7.96 -4.89 9.16
CA VAL A 290 -8.48 -3.58 8.80
C VAL A 290 -7.47 -2.48 9.08
N LEU A 291 -6.89 -2.40 10.29
CA LEU A 291 -5.97 -1.31 10.63
C LEU A 291 -4.52 -1.60 10.21
N GLY A 292 -4.10 -2.86 10.22
CA GLY A 292 -2.74 -3.25 9.87
C GLY A 292 -2.51 -3.41 8.37
N GLY A 293 -3.54 -3.78 7.61
CA GLY A 293 -3.45 -4.03 6.18
C GLY A 293 -2.46 -5.13 5.79
N ILE A 294 -2.19 -5.25 4.50
CA ILE A 294 -1.34 -6.33 3.95
C ILE A 294 0.10 -6.32 4.49
N GLY A 295 0.63 -5.15 4.87
CA GLY A 295 1.99 -5.02 5.38
C GLY A 295 2.17 -5.66 6.76
N GLN A 296 1.18 -5.55 7.64
CA GLN A 296 1.22 -6.21 8.95
C GLN A 296 0.90 -7.70 8.82
N ILE A 297 -0.04 -8.07 7.93
CA ILE A 297 -0.34 -9.48 7.61
C ILE A 297 0.93 -10.20 7.13
N ALA A 298 1.68 -9.62 6.21
CA ALA A 298 2.94 -10.19 5.73
C ALA A 298 3.94 -10.44 6.86
N LYS A 299 4.12 -9.46 7.76
CA LYS A 299 5.03 -9.56 8.92
C LYS A 299 4.59 -10.64 9.92
N LEU A 300 3.28 -10.81 10.11
CA LEU A 300 2.74 -11.84 10.98
C LEU A 300 2.96 -13.22 10.37
N LEU A 301 2.64 -13.41 9.08
CA LEU A 301 2.79 -14.71 8.43
C LEU A 301 4.24 -15.19 8.37
N ALA A 302 5.18 -14.25 8.20
CA ALA A 302 6.62 -14.52 8.20
C ALA A 302 7.19 -15.00 9.54
N ARG A 303 6.44 -14.91 10.65
CA ARG A 303 6.89 -15.48 11.93
C ARG A 303 6.83 -17.01 11.85
N PRO A 304 7.86 -17.76 12.27
CA PRO A 304 7.88 -19.22 12.12
C PRO A 304 6.84 -19.94 12.99
N SER A 305 6.75 -19.56 14.27
CA SER A 305 5.95 -20.31 15.27
C SER A 305 4.55 -19.72 15.50
N TYR A 306 3.59 -20.55 15.91
CA TYR A 306 2.24 -20.11 16.32
C TYR A 306 2.30 -19.10 17.48
N GLY A 307 3.14 -19.40 18.48
CA GLY A 307 3.31 -18.54 19.65
C GLY A 307 3.80 -17.14 19.28
N GLU A 308 4.79 -17.01 18.38
CA GLU A 308 5.24 -15.71 17.90
C GLU A 308 4.17 -14.96 17.11
N ARG A 309 3.40 -15.65 16.26
CA ARG A 309 2.28 -15.03 15.54
C ARG A 309 1.23 -14.46 16.50
N ARG A 310 0.87 -15.20 17.54
CA ARG A 310 -0.07 -14.74 18.58
C ARG A 310 0.47 -13.57 19.39
N ARG A 311 1.74 -13.64 19.82
CA ARG A 311 2.41 -12.53 20.52
C ARG A 311 2.47 -11.28 19.63
N TYR A 312 2.74 -11.44 18.34
CA TYR A 312 2.77 -10.33 17.39
C TYR A 312 1.38 -9.67 17.24
N LEU A 313 0.33 -10.47 17.10
CA LEU A 313 -1.06 -9.98 17.05
C LEU A 313 -1.43 -9.22 18.33
N HIS A 314 -1.14 -9.81 19.49
CA HIS A 314 -1.40 -9.17 20.78
C HIS A 314 -0.62 -7.86 20.96
N ALA A 315 0.68 -7.87 20.60
CA ALA A 315 1.53 -6.68 20.66
C ALA A 315 1.03 -5.57 19.73
N PHE A 316 0.54 -5.91 18.54
CA PHE A 316 -0.07 -4.92 17.64
C PHE A 316 -1.26 -4.23 18.31
N ARG A 317 -2.17 -4.98 18.95
CA ARG A 317 -3.32 -4.43 19.67
C ARG A 317 -2.89 -3.57 20.87
N SER A 318 -1.96 -4.04 21.68
CA SER A 318 -1.49 -3.30 22.86
C SER A 318 -0.73 -2.02 22.49
N HIS A 319 0.01 -2.02 21.38
CA HIS A 319 0.70 -0.82 20.89
C HIS A 319 -0.24 0.29 20.43
N MET A 320 -1.45 -0.08 19.99
CA MET A 320 -2.47 0.87 19.52
C MET A 320 -3.28 1.49 20.67
N SER A 321 -3.32 0.86 21.84
CA SER A 321 -4.10 1.36 22.97
C SER A 321 -3.34 2.43 23.76
N PRO A 322 -3.95 3.60 24.03
CA PRO A 322 -3.37 4.65 24.88
C PRO A 322 -3.06 4.20 26.30
N HIS A 323 -3.77 3.17 26.79
CA HIS A 323 -3.65 2.68 28.16
C HIS A 323 -2.46 1.74 28.35
N THR A 324 -2.01 1.07 27.28
CA THR A 324 -0.99 0.01 27.36
C THR A 324 0.34 0.38 26.73
N SER A 325 0.39 1.39 25.87
CA SER A 325 1.61 1.80 25.18
C SER A 325 1.88 3.29 25.34
N LYS A 326 3.10 3.67 25.71
CA LYS A 326 3.53 5.09 25.72
C LYS A 326 3.72 5.66 24.31
N CYS A 327 3.94 4.80 23.32
CA CYS A 327 4.23 5.15 21.94
C CYS A 327 2.99 5.09 21.01
N TRP A 328 1.78 4.91 21.56
CA TRP A 328 0.55 4.73 20.79
C TRP A 328 0.35 5.79 19.70
N ARG A 329 0.61 7.06 19.99
CA ARG A 329 0.52 8.17 19.00
C ARG A 329 1.42 7.95 17.78
N ARG A 330 2.58 7.32 17.93
CA ARG A 330 3.46 6.97 16.79
C ARG A 330 2.81 5.87 15.95
N HIS A 331 2.28 4.83 16.59
CA HIS A 331 1.63 3.73 15.88
C HIS A 331 0.39 4.17 15.09
N TRP A 332 -0.41 5.09 15.63
CA TRP A 332 -1.54 5.68 14.91
C TRP A 332 -1.10 6.56 13.74
N ARG A 333 0.01 7.31 13.88
CA ARG A 333 0.62 8.05 12.76
C ARG A 333 1.12 7.11 11.67
N ASP A 334 1.73 5.99 12.04
CA ASP A 334 2.23 5.00 11.07
C ASP A 334 1.10 4.37 10.25
N ILE A 335 -0.11 4.30 10.82
CA ILE A 335 -1.32 3.82 10.16
C ILE A 335 -2.03 4.96 9.39
N GLY A 336 -1.58 6.20 9.50
CA GLY A 336 -2.06 7.32 8.68
C GLY A 336 -2.96 8.33 9.40
N VAL A 337 -3.08 8.26 10.72
CA VAL A 337 -3.69 9.34 11.51
C VAL A 337 -2.63 10.41 11.77
N VAL A 338 -2.57 11.41 10.89
CA VAL A 338 -1.50 12.43 10.91
C VAL A 338 -1.88 13.67 11.72
N SER A 339 -3.18 13.98 11.84
CA SER A 339 -3.64 15.18 12.55
C SER A 339 -3.43 15.06 14.06
N PRO A 340 -2.69 15.97 14.71
CA PRO A 340 -2.49 15.98 16.16
C PRO A 340 -3.80 16.07 16.94
N ALA A 341 -4.77 16.87 16.47
CA ALA A 341 -6.08 17.00 17.11
C ALA A 341 -6.83 15.66 17.15
N LEU A 342 -6.80 14.91 16.05
CA LEU A 342 -7.42 13.57 15.99
C LEU A 342 -6.74 12.57 16.91
N LEU A 343 -5.42 12.69 17.10
CA LEU A 343 -4.71 11.85 18.06
C LEU A 343 -5.16 12.19 19.47
N ASP A 344 -5.30 13.46 19.83
CA ASP A 344 -5.69 13.86 21.20
C ASP A 344 -7.14 13.46 21.54
N ASP A 345 -8.01 13.33 20.54
CA ASP A 345 -9.39 12.85 20.72
C ASP A 345 -9.50 11.32 20.80
N LEU A 346 -8.49 10.59 20.31
CA LEU A 346 -8.50 9.13 20.19
C LEU A 346 -8.74 8.38 21.52
N PRO A 347 -8.20 8.80 22.68
CA PRO A 347 -8.49 8.19 23.98
C PRO A 347 -9.95 8.33 24.42
N CYS A 348 -10.75 9.16 23.77
CA CYS A 348 -12.17 9.38 24.08
C CYS A 348 -13.09 8.96 22.93
N THR A 349 -12.58 8.18 21.96
CA THR A 349 -13.30 7.84 20.73
C THR A 349 -13.62 6.34 20.65
N LYS A 350 -14.81 6.02 20.13
CA LYS A 350 -15.20 4.66 19.75
C LYS A 350 -14.87 4.45 18.27
N ILE A 351 -14.03 3.45 17.97
CA ILE A 351 -13.64 3.11 16.60
C ILE A 351 -14.35 1.81 16.22
N GLY A 352 -15.17 1.91 15.18
CA GLY A 352 -15.94 0.81 14.64
C GLY A 352 -15.16 0.03 13.60
N ILE A 353 -14.85 -1.23 13.89
CA ILE A 353 -14.17 -2.15 12.97
C ILE A 353 -15.20 -3.04 12.28
N THR A 354 -15.12 -3.09 10.96
CA THR A 354 -15.95 -3.96 10.14
C THR A 354 -15.54 -5.42 10.33
N ARG A 355 -16.53 -6.32 10.45
CA ARG A 355 -16.27 -7.77 10.51
C ARG A 355 -15.68 -8.27 9.21
N LEU A 356 -14.81 -9.29 9.26
CA LEU A 356 -14.10 -9.82 8.08
C LEU A 356 -15.05 -10.24 6.95
N ASP A 357 -16.18 -10.85 7.27
CA ASP A 357 -17.21 -11.28 6.33
C ASP A 357 -17.97 -10.09 5.72
N GLN A 358 -18.05 -8.96 6.43
CA GLN A 358 -18.79 -7.78 6.02
C GLN A 358 -17.98 -6.81 5.15
N ILE A 359 -16.67 -7.03 4.97
CA ILE A 359 -15.81 -6.14 4.17
C ILE A 359 -16.10 -6.28 2.67
N TRP A 360 -16.15 -7.52 2.15
CA TRP A 360 -16.30 -7.77 0.71
C TRP A 360 -17.59 -8.48 0.33
N ARG A 361 -18.10 -9.40 1.17
CA ARG A 361 -19.24 -10.25 0.83
C ARG A 361 -20.51 -9.45 0.50
N PRO A 362 -20.88 -8.39 1.25
CA PRO A 362 -22.04 -7.58 0.91
C PRO A 362 -21.89 -6.86 -0.44
N LEU A 363 -20.69 -6.41 -0.77
CA LEU A 363 -20.40 -5.72 -2.04
C LEU A 363 -20.59 -6.66 -3.22
N ILE A 364 -20.00 -7.86 -3.14
CA ILE A 364 -20.15 -8.86 -4.19
C ILE A 364 -21.61 -9.30 -4.32
N ALA A 365 -22.30 -9.57 -3.21
CA ALA A 365 -23.72 -9.91 -3.23
C ALA A 365 -24.58 -8.83 -3.91
N GLN A 366 -24.30 -7.55 -3.64
CA GLN A 366 -24.98 -6.44 -4.30
C GLN A 366 -24.69 -6.38 -5.80
N MET A 367 -23.44 -6.61 -6.20
CA MET A 367 -23.03 -6.64 -7.61
C MET A 367 -23.52 -7.88 -8.38
N MET A 368 -23.88 -8.95 -7.67
CA MET A 368 -24.44 -10.19 -8.24
C MET A 368 -25.97 -10.15 -8.39
N GLN A 369 -26.65 -9.09 -7.93
CA GLN A 369 -28.12 -9.02 -8.03
C GLN A 369 -28.64 -9.03 -9.48
N PRO A 370 -29.80 -9.65 -9.73
CA PRO A 370 -30.43 -9.65 -11.05
C PRO A 370 -30.74 -8.21 -11.47
N GLY A 371 -30.08 -7.74 -12.54
CA GLY A 371 -30.14 -6.35 -13.04
C GLY A 371 -28.83 -5.59 -12.96
N SER A 372 -27.84 -6.05 -12.18
CA SER A 372 -26.47 -5.54 -12.26
C SER A 372 -25.84 -5.89 -13.61
N ARG A 373 -24.95 -5.04 -14.13
CA ARG A 373 -24.13 -5.32 -15.35
C ARG A 373 -22.65 -5.54 -15.03
N GLU A 374 -22.30 -5.63 -13.74
CA GLU A 374 -20.91 -5.62 -13.29
C GLU A 374 -20.21 -6.97 -13.47
N PHE A 375 -20.96 -8.08 -13.52
CA PHE A 375 -20.45 -9.43 -13.72
C PHE A 375 -21.22 -10.16 -14.83
N THR A 376 -20.51 -11.00 -15.57
CA THR A 376 -21.05 -11.89 -16.59
C THR A 376 -21.92 -12.98 -15.97
N GLU A 377 -22.79 -13.60 -16.77
CA GLU A 377 -23.65 -14.71 -16.29
C GLU A 377 -22.83 -15.93 -15.86
N GLN A 378 -21.68 -16.18 -16.50
CA GLN A 378 -20.76 -17.26 -16.13
C GLN A 378 -20.15 -17.02 -14.75
N GLU A 379 -19.70 -15.80 -14.47
CA GLU A 379 -19.16 -15.43 -13.16
C GLU A 379 -20.20 -15.55 -12.04
N ARG A 380 -21.47 -15.24 -12.34
CA ARG A 380 -22.59 -15.40 -11.38
C ARG A 380 -22.83 -16.86 -11.05
N ARG A 381 -22.93 -17.73 -12.06
CA ARG A 381 -23.12 -19.18 -11.85
C ARG A 381 -21.97 -19.76 -11.04
N CYS A 382 -20.73 -19.43 -11.41
CA CYS A 382 -19.55 -19.87 -10.68
C CYS A 382 -19.58 -19.38 -9.22
N TYR A 383 -19.92 -18.11 -8.98
CA TYR A 383 -20.06 -17.59 -7.62
C TYR A 383 -21.17 -18.31 -6.83
N GLU A 384 -22.31 -18.60 -7.45
CA GLU A 384 -23.42 -19.32 -6.82
C GLU A 384 -23.04 -20.76 -6.46
N GLU A 385 -22.38 -21.48 -7.37
CA GLU A 385 -21.84 -22.83 -7.14
C GLU A 385 -20.86 -22.83 -5.96
N LEU A 386 -19.94 -21.86 -5.92
CA LEU A 386 -18.94 -21.69 -4.86
C LEU A 386 -19.55 -21.26 -3.52
N ALA A 387 -20.62 -20.46 -3.54
CA ALA A 387 -21.34 -20.01 -2.36
C ALA A 387 -22.14 -21.16 -1.73
N VAL A 388 -22.74 -22.03 -2.55
CA VAL A 388 -23.52 -23.20 -2.11
C VAL A 388 -22.61 -24.30 -1.56
N SER A 389 -21.45 -24.54 -2.18
CA SER A 389 -20.57 -25.63 -1.78
C SER A 389 -19.85 -25.40 -0.45
N ASN A 390 -19.80 -24.16 0.08
CA ASN A 390 -18.87 -23.73 1.15
C ASN A 390 -17.38 -24.13 0.87
N LYS A 391 -17.07 -24.64 -0.34
CA LYS A 391 -15.75 -25.03 -0.85
C LYS A 391 -15.12 -23.88 -1.63
N PHE A 392 -15.52 -22.65 -1.29
CA PHE A 392 -15.11 -21.37 -1.84
C PHE A 392 -13.58 -21.20 -2.06
N VAL A 393 -12.74 -22.02 -1.45
CA VAL A 393 -11.28 -21.90 -1.58
C VAL A 393 -10.65 -23.06 -2.36
N ASN A 394 -11.34 -24.20 -2.49
CA ASN A 394 -10.77 -25.38 -3.15
C ASN A 394 -10.91 -25.30 -4.68
N GLU A 395 -12.01 -24.75 -5.20
CA GLU A 395 -12.26 -24.69 -6.66
C GLU A 395 -11.58 -23.50 -7.34
N ILE A 396 -11.58 -22.30 -6.73
CA ILE A 396 -10.99 -21.10 -7.34
C ILE A 396 -9.47 -21.20 -7.49
N MET A 397 -8.83 -22.02 -6.64
CA MET A 397 -7.38 -22.23 -6.66
C MET A 397 -6.96 -23.52 -7.39
N GLY A 398 -7.92 -24.33 -7.86
CA GLY A 398 -7.65 -25.62 -8.53
C GLY A 398 -6.92 -26.65 -7.64
N TYR A 399 -7.02 -26.50 -6.31
CA TYR A 399 -6.21 -27.25 -5.35
C TYR A 399 -7.00 -27.53 -4.07
N ASP A 400 -7.08 -28.80 -3.67
CA ASP A 400 -7.63 -29.15 -2.36
C ASP A 400 -6.58 -28.87 -1.27
N ILE A 401 -6.65 -27.68 -0.68
CA ILE A 401 -5.69 -27.15 0.31
C ILE A 401 -5.76 -27.91 1.66
N LEU A 402 -6.72 -28.82 1.83
CA LEU A 402 -6.77 -29.73 2.98
C LEU A 402 -6.01 -31.03 2.74
N GLN A 403 -5.81 -31.44 1.49
CA GLN A 403 -5.19 -32.73 1.12
C GLN A 403 -3.94 -32.61 0.24
N GLY A 404 -3.63 -31.43 -0.33
CA GLY A 404 -2.43 -31.21 -1.14
C GLY A 404 -2.47 -31.88 -2.52
N ARG A 405 -3.66 -32.11 -3.10
CA ARG A 405 -3.83 -32.71 -4.45
C ARG A 405 -4.50 -31.73 -5.43
N PRO A 406 -4.17 -31.80 -6.74
CA PRO A 406 -4.88 -31.06 -7.79
C PRO A 406 -6.31 -31.59 -7.98
N ALA A 407 -7.20 -30.72 -8.48
CA ALA A 407 -8.65 -30.95 -8.54
C ALA A 407 -9.11 -32.02 -9.53
N ASP A 408 -8.30 -32.41 -10.52
CA ASP A 408 -8.61 -33.54 -11.39
C ASP A 408 -8.11 -34.84 -10.74
N GLY A 409 -9.06 -35.57 -10.17
CA GLY A 409 -8.87 -36.95 -9.74
C GLY A 409 -8.66 -37.85 -10.95
N GLY A 410 -7.41 -38.20 -11.20
CA GLY A 410 -7.00 -39.38 -11.96
C GLY A 410 -5.79 -39.97 -11.25
N ASP A 411 -5.98 -41.05 -10.49
CA ASP A 411 -5.95 -42.36 -11.11
C ASP A 411 -6.51 -43.39 -10.13
N LEU A 412 -7.14 -44.38 -10.76
CA LEU A 412 -7.73 -45.57 -10.19
C LEU A 412 -6.70 -46.30 -9.32
N GLU A 413 -7.26 -46.94 -8.29
CA GLU A 413 -6.68 -48.08 -7.62
C GLU A 413 -6.06 -49.03 -8.65
N ASP A 414 -4.83 -49.48 -8.39
CA ASP A 414 -4.39 -50.84 -8.69
C ASP A 414 -3.20 -51.16 -7.78
N GLU A 415 -3.46 -52.14 -6.89
CA GLU A 415 -2.59 -53.06 -6.13
C GLU A 415 -1.33 -52.57 -5.38
#